data_AF-A0ABD0Z4T4-F1
#
_entry.id   AF-A0ABD0Z4T4-F1
#
_cell.length_a   1.000
_cell.length_b   1.000
_cell.length_c   1.000
_cell.angle_alpha   90.00
_cell.angle_beta   90.00
_cell.angle_gamma   90.00
#
_symmetry.space_group_name_H-M   'P 1'
#
loop_
_entity.id
_entity.type
_entity.pdbx_description
1 polymer ?
#
loop_
_entity_poly.entity_id
_entity_poly.type
_entity_poly.pdbx_seq_one_letter_code
_entity_poly.pdbx_strand_id
1 'polypeptide(L)'
;MAVYLLNCLHLMQTTLAFYEFMDERLERLQAQCDAQLDTLTSEQASSLVANLNLGPIYTILQEQGKGPLSHIPGMQPSSLNNFLRKLENFISMPELLQLPQVNCLLSGNHRTLVQKRSIEVIVAIYKQLYQCIHDPTNLYENPSSFISRTPQQVSDALLGVQPE
;
A
#
# COMPACT_ATOMS: atom_id res chain seq x y z
N MET A 1 -3.68 19.49 -3.30
CA MET A 1 -2.95 20.19 -4.38
C MET A 1 -2.45 19.24 -5.46
N ALA A 2 -1.86 18.08 -5.09
CA ALA A 2 -1.27 17.13 -6.02
C ALA A 2 -2.22 16.64 -7.13
N VAL A 3 -3.48 16.33 -6.82
CA VAL A 3 -4.47 15.91 -7.83
C VAL A 3 -4.69 16.96 -8.92
N TYR A 4 -4.84 18.23 -8.54
CA TYR A 4 -5.04 19.32 -9.49
C TYR A 4 -3.83 19.45 -10.43
N LEU A 5 -2.62 19.50 -9.86
CA LEU A 5 -1.39 19.62 -10.64
C LEU A 5 -1.20 18.41 -11.56
N LEU A 6 -1.41 17.19 -11.06
CA LEU A 6 -1.27 15.97 -11.84
C LEU A 6 -2.29 15.92 -13.00
N ASN A 7 -3.51 16.39 -12.79
CA ASN A 7 -4.52 16.50 -13.85
C ASN A 7 -4.10 17.53 -14.91
N CYS A 8 -3.58 18.70 -14.51
CA CYS A 8 -3.08 19.70 -15.46
C CYS A 8 -1.87 19.20 -16.25
N LEU A 9 -0.91 18.57 -15.59
CA LEU A 9 0.29 17.99 -16.21
C LEU A 9 -0.09 16.88 -17.20
N HIS A 10 -1.02 16.00 -16.81
CA HIS A 10 -1.53 14.96 -17.70
C HIS A 10 -2.13 15.55 -18.99
N LEU A 11 -2.98 16.58 -18.87
CA LEU A 11 -3.58 17.25 -20.04
C LEU A 11 -2.53 17.93 -20.91
N MET A 12 -1.50 18.54 -20.32
CA MET A 12 -0.38 19.11 -21.06
C MET A 12 0.39 18.03 -21.82
N GLN A 13 0.73 16.91 -21.17
CA GLN A 13 1.43 15.80 -21.82
C GLN A 13 0.63 15.22 -22.98
N THR A 14 -0.66 14.93 -22.79
CA THR A 14 -1.50 14.36 -23.85
C THR A 14 -1.65 15.30 -25.04
N THR A 15 -1.61 16.61 -24.81
CA THR A 15 -1.70 17.62 -25.89
C THR A 15 -0.37 17.82 -26.60
N LEU A 16 0.75 17.76 -25.87
CA LEU A 16 2.09 18.00 -26.42
C LEU A 16 2.70 16.76 -27.07
N ALA A 17 2.20 15.56 -26.74
CA ALA A 17 2.68 14.28 -27.29
C ALA A 17 2.55 14.15 -28.81
N PHE A 18 1.74 14.99 -29.47
CA PHE A 18 1.59 14.99 -30.92
C PHE A 18 2.73 15.69 -31.67
N TYR A 19 3.64 16.36 -30.96
CA TYR A 19 4.72 17.16 -31.56
C TYR A 19 6.07 16.51 -31.28
N GLU A 20 6.70 15.95 -32.32
CA GLU A 20 7.99 15.22 -32.21
C GLU A 20 9.13 16.06 -31.59
N PHE A 21 9.09 17.39 -31.72
CA PHE A 21 10.11 18.26 -31.13
C PHE A 21 9.92 18.54 -29.63
N MET A 22 8.88 17.96 -29.00
CA MET A 22 8.54 18.23 -27.59
C MET A 22 9.09 17.20 -26.61
N ASP A 23 9.86 16.20 -27.06
CA ASP A 23 10.34 15.09 -26.23
C ASP A 23 11.01 15.54 -24.91
N GLU A 24 11.95 16.48 -24.97
CA GLU A 24 12.65 16.99 -23.77
C GLU A 24 11.68 17.66 -22.77
N ARG A 25 10.64 18.33 -23.28
CA ARG A 25 9.62 18.98 -22.42
C ARG A 25 8.66 17.94 -21.85
N LEU A 26 8.30 16.93 -22.62
CA LEU A 26 7.46 15.81 -22.18
C LEU A 26 8.15 15.02 -21.06
N GLU A 27 9.46 14.79 -21.17
CA GLU A 27 10.26 14.16 -20.12
C GLU A 27 10.23 14.97 -18.82
N ARG A 28 10.41 16.30 -18.90
CA ARG A 28 10.30 17.18 -17.72
C ARG A 28 8.91 17.19 -17.11
N LEU A 29 7.85 17.18 -17.92
CA LEU A 29 6.48 17.06 -17.44
C LEU A 29 6.24 15.71 -16.76
N GLN A 30 6.82 14.62 -17.30
CA GLN A 30 6.72 13.30 -16.69
C GLN A 30 7.35 13.27 -15.31
N ALA A 31 8.55 13.82 -15.15
CA ALA A 31 9.21 13.92 -13.85
C ALA A 31 8.35 14.69 -12.81
N GLN A 32 7.61 15.72 -13.25
CA GLN A 32 6.68 16.42 -12.38
C GLN A 32 5.43 15.60 -12.06
N CYS A 33 4.89 14.85 -13.03
CA CYS A 33 3.81 13.89 -12.79
C CYS A 33 4.23 12.85 -11.73
N ASP A 34 5.43 12.28 -11.87
CA ASP A 34 5.96 11.28 -10.95
C ASP A 34 6.07 11.81 -9.53
N ALA A 35 6.53 13.05 -9.34
CA ALA A 35 6.57 13.69 -8.02
C ALA A 35 5.18 13.87 -7.39
N GLN A 36 4.15 14.20 -8.18
CA GLN A 36 2.77 14.28 -7.67
C GLN A 36 2.19 12.89 -7.38
N LEU A 37 2.52 11.89 -8.19
CA LEU A 37 2.14 10.50 -7.97
C LEU A 37 2.75 9.94 -6.67
N ASP A 38 4.01 10.25 -6.38
CA ASP A 38 4.67 9.85 -5.14
C ASP A 38 4.04 10.51 -3.91
N THR A 39 3.67 11.79 -4.04
CA THR A 39 2.93 12.51 -2.98
C THR A 39 1.60 11.83 -2.69
N LEU A 40 0.78 11.57 -3.72
CA LEU A 40 -0.52 10.91 -3.57
C LEU A 40 -0.40 9.46 -3.07
N THR A 41 0.62 8.74 -3.53
CA THR A 41 0.93 7.38 -3.06
C THR A 41 1.25 7.38 -1.57
N SER A 42 2.09 8.33 -1.12
CA SER A 42 2.45 8.46 0.30
C SER A 42 1.23 8.81 1.17
N GLU A 43 0.37 9.72 0.71
CA GLU A 43 -0.89 10.07 1.39
C GLU A 43 -1.82 8.85 1.49
N GLN A 44 -2.04 8.13 0.38
CA GLN A 44 -2.89 6.95 0.33
C GLN A 44 -2.34 5.83 1.21
N ALA A 45 -1.03 5.53 1.13
CA ALA A 45 -0.38 4.52 1.96
C ALA A 45 -0.47 4.88 3.46
N SER A 46 -0.24 6.13 3.81
CA SER A 46 -0.35 6.60 5.20
C SER A 46 -1.78 6.46 5.74
N SER A 47 -2.78 6.79 4.93
CA SER A 47 -4.19 6.58 5.27
C SER A 47 -4.50 5.09 5.48
N LEU A 48 -4.03 4.21 4.60
CA LEU A 48 -4.21 2.75 4.74
C LEU A 48 -3.55 2.23 6.03
N VAL A 49 -2.31 2.65 6.30
CA VAL A 49 -1.57 2.27 7.52
C VAL A 49 -2.32 2.69 8.77
N ALA A 50 -2.88 3.90 8.80
CA ALA A 50 -3.67 4.39 9.92
C ALA A 50 -4.99 3.60 10.08
N ASN A 51 -5.75 3.41 9.00
CA ASN A 51 -7.04 2.72 9.05
C ASN A 51 -6.92 1.23 9.45
N LEU A 52 -5.84 0.58 9.00
CA LEU A 52 -5.53 -0.82 9.32
C LEU A 52 -4.82 -0.98 10.68
N ASN A 53 -4.52 0.12 11.40
CA ASN A 53 -3.72 0.11 12.63
C ASN A 53 -2.32 -0.51 12.47
N LEU A 54 -1.70 -0.34 11.30
CA LEU A 54 -0.37 -0.90 11.00
C LEU A 54 0.78 -0.07 11.57
N GLY A 55 0.55 1.20 11.92
CA GLY A 55 1.61 2.08 12.44
C GLY A 55 2.36 1.48 13.65
N PRO A 56 1.68 1.13 14.75
CA PRO A 56 2.32 0.52 15.91
C PRO A 56 3.00 -0.82 15.59
N ILE A 57 2.37 -1.66 14.76
CA ILE A 57 2.92 -2.96 14.34
C ILE A 57 4.24 -2.74 13.59
N TYR A 58 4.24 -1.83 12.61
CA TYR A 58 5.43 -1.50 11.83
C TYR A 58 6.56 -0.98 12.71
N THR A 59 6.27 -0.08 13.65
CA THR A 59 7.29 0.40 14.60
C THR A 59 7.91 -0.73 15.40
N ILE A 60 7.10 -1.64 15.96
CA ILE A 60 7.61 -2.78 16.73
C ILE A 60 8.44 -3.72 15.84
N LEU A 61 8.04 -3.94 14.59
CA LEU A 61 8.81 -4.76 13.64
C LEU A 61 10.18 -4.15 13.30
N GLN A 62 10.32 -2.83 13.34
CA GLN A 62 11.62 -2.16 13.13
C GLN A 62 12.51 -2.14 14.38
N GLU A 63 11.92 -2.29 15.57
CA GLU A 63 12.67 -2.31 16.82
C GLU A 63 13.35 -3.68 17.04
N GLN A 64 14.68 -3.68 17.07
CA GLN A 64 15.45 -4.90 17.33
C GLN A 64 15.55 -5.20 18.84
N GLY A 65 15.50 -6.49 19.21
CA GLY A 65 16.02 -6.96 20.51
C GLY A 65 15.07 -6.97 21.71
N LYS A 66 13.74 -6.83 21.54
CA LYS A 66 12.76 -6.85 22.65
C LYS A 66 12.29 -8.25 23.09
N GLY A 67 12.94 -9.32 22.63
CA GLY A 67 12.53 -10.70 22.88
C GLY A 67 11.41 -11.16 21.93
N PRO A 68 10.75 -12.30 22.22
CA PRO A 68 9.73 -12.87 21.34
C PRO A 68 8.56 -11.91 21.11
N LEU A 69 8.22 -11.65 19.85
CA LEU A 69 7.15 -10.70 19.50
C LEU A 69 5.78 -11.08 20.10
N SER A 70 5.50 -12.36 20.33
CA SER A 70 4.22 -12.79 20.93
C SER A 70 4.00 -12.24 22.35
N HIS A 71 5.08 -11.88 23.06
CA HIS A 71 5.02 -11.28 24.39
C HIS A 71 4.98 -9.75 24.38
N ILE A 72 5.22 -9.10 23.24
CA ILE A 72 5.23 -7.64 23.15
C ILE A 72 3.79 -7.11 23.09
N PRO A 73 3.43 -6.12 23.93
CA PRO A 73 2.14 -5.45 23.86
C PRO A 73 1.83 -4.93 22.45
N GLY A 74 0.69 -5.31 21.90
CA GLY A 74 0.27 -4.96 20.54
C GLY A 74 0.61 -6.01 19.47
N MET A 75 1.51 -6.94 19.78
CA MET A 75 1.89 -8.07 18.89
C MET A 75 1.39 -9.43 19.40
N GLN A 76 0.69 -9.44 20.53
CA GLN A 76 0.03 -10.65 21.02
C GLN A 76 -1.04 -11.15 20.02
N PRO A 77 -1.33 -12.46 19.97
CA PRO A 77 -2.33 -13.01 19.05
C PRO A 77 -3.70 -12.31 19.12
N SER A 78 -4.16 -11.93 20.30
CA SER A 78 -5.42 -11.20 20.50
C SER A 78 -5.41 -9.80 19.87
N SER A 79 -4.28 -9.08 19.94
CA SER A 79 -4.10 -7.76 19.33
C SER A 79 -4.05 -7.86 17.81
N LEU A 80 -3.32 -8.85 17.29
CA LEU A 80 -3.19 -9.09 15.85
C LEU A 80 -4.50 -9.54 15.19
N ASN A 81 -5.39 -10.23 15.91
CA ASN A 81 -6.73 -10.58 15.41
C ASN A 81 -7.54 -9.36 14.95
N ASN A 82 -7.41 -8.21 15.63
CA ASN A 82 -8.11 -6.99 15.23
C ASN A 82 -7.58 -6.45 13.90
N PHE A 83 -6.25 -6.49 13.71
CA PHE A 83 -5.62 -6.15 12.44
C PHE A 83 -6.08 -7.11 11.33
N LEU A 84 -6.04 -8.43 11.56
CA LEU A 84 -6.43 -9.42 10.56
C LEU A 84 -7.89 -9.25 10.11
N ARG A 85 -8.81 -8.95 11.04
CA ARG A 85 -10.21 -8.63 10.69
C ARG A 85 -10.33 -7.39 9.81
N LYS A 86 -9.59 -6.32 10.13
CA LYS A 86 -9.57 -5.10 9.31
C LYS A 86 -8.98 -5.36 7.93
N LEU A 87 -7.94 -6.19 7.86
CA LEU A 87 -7.31 -6.59 6.60
C LEU A 87 -8.29 -7.40 5.73
N GLU A 88 -9.01 -8.37 6.28
CA GLU A 88 -10.02 -9.14 5.51
C GLU A 88 -11.17 -8.25 4.99
N ASN A 89 -11.62 -7.28 5.79
CA ASN A 89 -12.60 -6.29 5.33
C ASN A 89 -12.04 -5.43 4.19
N PHE A 90 -10.77 -5.02 4.30
CA PHE A 90 -10.10 -4.26 3.25
C PHE A 90 -9.90 -5.08 1.97
N ILE A 91 -9.53 -6.36 2.07
CA ILE A 91 -9.44 -7.27 0.93
C ILE A 91 -10.79 -7.42 0.23
N SER A 92 -11.88 -7.47 1.00
CA SER A 92 -13.23 -7.62 0.46
C SER A 92 -13.75 -6.33 -0.20
N MET A 93 -13.36 -5.16 0.32
CA MET A 93 -13.86 -3.86 -0.13
C MET A 93 -12.74 -2.78 -0.11
N PRO A 94 -11.75 -2.87 -1.01
CA PRO A 94 -10.59 -1.97 -0.99
C PRO A 94 -10.96 -0.49 -1.25
N GLU A 95 -11.98 -0.26 -2.08
CA GLU A 95 -12.48 1.08 -2.42
C GLU A 95 -12.96 1.89 -1.21
N LEU A 96 -13.34 1.24 -0.10
CA LEU A 96 -13.79 1.95 1.12
C LEU A 96 -12.67 2.73 1.81
N LEU A 97 -11.41 2.32 1.63
CA LEU A 97 -10.25 3.01 2.19
C LEU A 97 -9.53 3.88 1.17
N GLN A 98 -10.09 4.03 -0.03
CA GLN A 98 -9.58 4.95 -1.04
C GLN A 98 -9.83 6.40 -0.62
N LEU A 99 -8.79 7.23 -0.68
CA LEU A 99 -8.93 8.65 -0.42
C LEU A 99 -9.79 9.30 -1.52
N PRO A 100 -10.81 10.11 -1.16
CA PRO A 100 -11.73 10.70 -2.14
C PRO A 100 -11.03 11.48 -3.26
N GLN A 101 -9.92 12.16 -2.95
CA GLN A 101 -9.18 12.93 -3.95
C GLN A 101 -8.55 12.06 -5.06
N VAL A 102 -8.22 10.80 -4.78
CA VAL A 102 -7.69 9.86 -5.78
C VAL A 102 -8.75 9.55 -6.85
N ASN A 103 -10.04 9.57 -6.48
CA ASN A 103 -11.15 9.42 -7.43
C ASN A 103 -11.27 10.59 -8.40
N CYS A 104 -10.69 11.75 -8.07
CA CYS A 104 -10.72 12.94 -8.91
C CYS A 104 -9.58 13.00 -9.95
N LEU A 105 -8.74 11.96 -10.04
CA LEU A 105 -7.72 11.85 -11.08
C LEU A 105 -8.37 11.60 -12.45
N LEU A 106 -8.01 12.40 -13.45
CA LEU A 106 -8.50 12.27 -14.82
C LEU A 106 -7.93 11.03 -15.53
N SER A 107 -6.66 10.73 -15.28
CA SER A 107 -5.99 9.55 -15.84
C SER A 107 -6.32 8.30 -15.03
N GLY A 108 -6.94 7.32 -15.67
CA GLY A 108 -7.16 6.00 -15.08
C GLY A 108 -5.84 5.31 -14.69
N ASN A 109 -4.80 5.47 -15.51
CA ASN A 109 -3.48 4.91 -15.23
C ASN A 109 -2.86 5.52 -13.97
N HIS A 110 -2.99 6.84 -13.76
CA HIS A 110 -2.51 7.49 -12.54
C HIS A 110 -3.25 6.98 -11.31
N ARG A 111 -4.58 6.81 -11.40
CA ARG A 111 -5.38 6.24 -10.32
C ARG A 111 -4.94 4.83 -9.95
N THR A 112 -4.82 3.95 -10.94
CA THR A 112 -4.35 2.57 -10.74
C THR A 112 -2.94 2.53 -10.17
N LEU A 113 -2.04 3.43 -10.59
CA LEU A 113 -0.67 3.47 -10.06
C LEU A 113 -0.63 3.86 -8.58
N VAL A 114 -1.39 4.88 -8.16
CA VAL A 114 -1.50 5.28 -6.75
C VAL A 114 -2.08 4.14 -5.91
N GLN A 115 -3.15 3.50 -6.38
CA GLN A 115 -3.75 2.33 -5.73
C GLN A 115 -2.73 1.20 -5.57
N LYS A 116 -2.08 0.80 -6.67
CA LYS A 116 -1.11 -0.30 -6.69
C LYS A 116 0.05 -0.04 -5.73
N ARG A 117 0.73 1.09 -5.86
CA ARG A 117 1.90 1.41 -5.04
C ARG A 117 1.55 1.54 -3.55
N SER A 118 0.39 2.09 -3.23
CA SER A 118 -0.05 2.19 -1.82
C SER A 118 -0.39 0.84 -1.22
N ILE A 119 -1.01 -0.07 -1.99
CA ILE A 119 -1.25 -1.46 -1.57
C ILE A 119 0.07 -2.22 -1.39
N GLU A 120 1.05 -2.03 -2.28
CA GLU A 120 2.38 -2.66 -2.17
C GLU A 120 3.06 -2.34 -0.83
N VAL A 121 2.89 -1.13 -0.29
CA VAL A 121 3.37 -0.78 1.07
C VAL A 121 2.71 -1.65 2.14
N ILE A 122 1.39 -1.86 2.05
CA ILE A 122 0.65 -2.69 3.01
C ILE A 122 1.08 -4.16 2.91
N VAL A 123 1.23 -4.67 1.69
CA VAL A 123 1.71 -6.04 1.42
C VAL A 123 3.14 -6.22 1.96
N ALA A 124 4.00 -5.22 1.84
CA ALA A 124 5.37 -5.28 2.38
C ALA A 124 5.38 -5.39 3.91
N ILE A 125 4.58 -4.58 4.61
CA ILE A 125 4.46 -4.66 6.09
C ILE A 125 3.87 -6.01 6.49
N TYR A 126 2.82 -6.46 5.80
CA TYR A 126 2.20 -7.77 6.05
C TYR A 126 3.18 -8.92 5.82
N LYS A 127 4.03 -8.85 4.79
CA LYS A 127 5.06 -9.86 4.53
C LYS A 127 6.07 -9.95 5.67
N GLN A 128 6.52 -8.82 6.20
CA GLN A 128 7.41 -8.80 7.36
C GLN A 128 6.72 -9.44 8.58
N LEU A 129 5.49 -9.04 8.87
CA LEU A 129 4.69 -9.60 9.96
C LEU A 129 4.51 -11.12 9.81
N TYR A 130 4.16 -11.59 8.61
CA TYR A 130 3.99 -13.00 8.28
C TYR A 130 5.27 -13.79 8.56
N GLN A 131 6.41 -13.31 8.07
CA GLN A 131 7.71 -13.95 8.31
C GLN A 131 8.03 -14.02 9.80
N CYS A 132 7.82 -12.93 10.54
CA CYS A 132 8.06 -12.90 11.98
C CYS A 132 7.16 -13.88 12.76
N ILE A 133 5.90 -14.04 12.36
CA ILE A 133 4.97 -14.97 13.02
C ILE A 133 5.34 -16.43 12.75
N HIS A 134 5.87 -16.72 11.56
CA HIS A 134 6.37 -18.05 11.20
C HIS A 134 7.78 -18.34 11.75
N ASP A 135 8.45 -17.35 12.32
CA ASP A 135 9.75 -17.54 12.97
C ASP A 135 9.55 -18.15 14.38
N PRO A 136 10.11 -19.33 14.66
CA PRO A 136 9.97 -19.98 15.97
C PRO A 136 10.54 -19.17 17.12
N THR A 137 11.47 -18.23 16.88
CA THR A 137 12.03 -17.35 17.92
C THR A 137 10.99 -16.39 18.51
N ASN A 138 9.92 -16.11 17.78
CA ASN A 138 8.85 -15.21 18.20
C ASN A 138 7.72 -15.89 18.97
N LEU A 139 7.80 -17.22 19.16
CA LEU A 139 6.93 -18.01 20.04
C LEU A 139 5.43 -17.82 19.76
N TYR A 140 5.02 -17.79 18.48
CA TYR A 140 3.62 -17.87 18.09
C TYR A 140 3.15 -19.32 18.00
N GLU A 141 2.02 -19.63 18.62
CA GLU A 141 1.40 -20.94 18.53
C GLU A 141 0.66 -21.11 17.18
N ASN A 142 0.89 -22.23 16.50
CA ASN A 142 0.26 -22.60 15.23
C ASN A 142 0.19 -21.45 14.19
N PRO A 143 1.34 -20.91 13.72
CA PRO A 143 1.39 -19.77 12.78
C PRO A 143 0.47 -19.91 11.55
N SER A 144 0.46 -21.10 10.94
CA SER A 144 -0.33 -21.40 9.74
C SER A 144 -1.84 -21.40 9.97
N SER A 145 -2.30 -21.66 11.21
CA SER A 145 -3.73 -21.58 11.57
C SER A 145 -4.11 -20.16 11.99
N PHE A 146 -3.15 -19.40 12.51
CA PHE A 146 -3.35 -18.02 12.94
C PHE A 146 -3.45 -17.05 11.76
N ILE A 147 -2.55 -17.17 10.78
CA ILE A 147 -2.61 -16.41 9.53
C ILE A 147 -2.83 -17.36 8.36
N SER A 148 -4.05 -17.31 7.79
CA SER A 148 -4.49 -18.21 6.72
C SER A 148 -4.02 -17.81 5.33
N ARG A 149 -3.85 -16.50 5.07
CA ARG A 149 -3.41 -16.00 3.76
C ARG A 149 -1.91 -15.80 3.71
N THR A 150 -1.29 -16.15 2.61
CA THR A 150 0.11 -15.79 2.34
C THR A 150 0.19 -14.35 1.84
N PRO A 151 1.35 -13.68 1.95
CA PRO A 151 1.54 -12.34 1.36
C PRO A 151 1.22 -12.28 -0.13
N GLN A 152 1.49 -13.37 -0.87
CA GLN A 152 1.13 -13.48 -2.28
C GLN A 152 -0.39 -13.47 -2.48
N GLN A 153 -1.13 -14.27 -1.71
CA GLN A 153 -2.60 -14.30 -1.79
C GLN A 153 -3.23 -12.95 -1.43
N VAL A 154 -2.67 -12.22 -0.46
CA VAL A 154 -3.13 -10.86 -0.13
C VAL A 154 -2.85 -9.89 -1.27
N SER A 155 -1.66 -9.96 -1.86
CA SER A 155 -1.30 -9.16 -3.04
C SER A 155 -2.22 -9.43 -4.22
N ASP A 156 -2.43 -10.71 -4.56
CA ASP A 156 -3.26 -11.12 -5.70
C ASP A 156 -4.72 -10.69 -5.52
N ALA A 157 -5.24 -10.78 -4.29
CA ALA A 157 -6.61 -10.38 -3.97
C ALA A 157 -6.82 -8.86 -4.05
N LEU A 158 -5.83 -8.06 -3.67
CA LEU A 158 -5.94 -6.59 -3.64
C LEU A 158 -5.57 -5.94 -4.98
N LEU A 159 -4.59 -6.47 -5.70
CA LEU A 159 -4.09 -5.90 -6.94
C LEU A 159 -4.74 -6.51 -8.19
N GLY A 160 -5.48 -7.61 -8.03
CA GLY A 160 -6.14 -8.30 -9.12
C GLY A 160 -5.14 -8.77 -10.17
N VAL A 161 -4.38 -9.83 -9.87
CA VAL A 161 -3.64 -10.52 -10.94
C VAL A 161 -4.66 -11.24 -11.82
N GLN A 162 -4.92 -10.69 -13.01
CA GLN A 162 -5.44 -11.49 -14.11
C GLN A 162 -4.41 -12.59 -14.36
N PRO A 163 -4.76 -13.89 -14.30
CA PRO A 163 -3.85 -14.92 -14.76
C PRO A 163 -3.48 -14.63 -16.22
N GLU A 164 -2.18 -14.61 -16.52
CA GLU A 164 -1.63 -14.52 -17.88
C GLU A 164 -2.22 -15.59 -18.81
#